data_AF-A0A8C9FR83-F1
#
_entry.id   AF-A0A8C9FR83-F1
#
_cell.length_a   1.000
_cell.length_b   1.000
_cell.length_c   1.000
_cell.angle_alpha   90.00
_cell.angle_beta   90.00
_cell.angle_gamma   90.00
#
_symmetry.space_group_name_H-M   'P 1'
#
loop_
_entity.id
_entity.type
_entity.pdbx_description
1 polymer ?
#
loop_
_entity_poly.entity_id
_entity_poly.type
_entity_poly.pdbx_seq_one_letter_code
_entity_poly.pdbx_strand_id
1 'polypeptide(L)'
;VNLSLTKREKDLAEALEEGGCDLETVRNIIQGRQLPADLRAKVWKIALNVVGKGDSLASWDGCLDLPEQNIIHKDCQELIGKFSCI
;
A
#
# COMPACT_ATOMS: atom_id res chain seq x y z
N VAL A 1 -0.30 -23.74 9.07
CA VAL A 1 -1.37 -23.46 10.07
C VAL A 1 -2.56 -22.94 9.29
N ASN A 2 -3.70 -23.65 9.31
CA ASN A 2 -4.93 -23.17 8.68
C ASN A 2 -5.42 -21.95 9.48
N LEU A 3 -5.15 -20.74 9.00
CA LEU A 3 -5.63 -19.52 9.62
C LEU A 3 -7.05 -19.31 9.12
N SER A 4 -8.04 -19.82 9.86
CA SER A 4 -9.40 -19.35 9.71
C SER A 4 -9.39 -17.84 9.95
N LEU A 5 -9.65 -17.04 8.91
CA LEU A 5 -9.82 -15.60 9.03
C LEU A 5 -10.81 -15.31 10.16
N THR A 6 -10.42 -14.43 11.08
CA THR A 6 -11.33 -13.95 12.11
C THR A 6 -12.53 -13.27 11.45
N LYS A 7 -13.69 -13.25 12.11
CA LYS A 7 -14.91 -12.64 11.57
C LYS A 7 -14.64 -11.23 10.99
N ARG A 8 -13.92 -10.40 11.75
CA ARG A 8 -13.48 -9.06 11.33
C ARG A 8 -12.65 -9.06 10.04
N GLU A 9 -11.75 -10.01 9.86
CA GLU A 9 -10.92 -10.08 8.65
C GLU A 9 -11.73 -10.50 7.43
N LYS A 10 -12.78 -11.31 7.62
CA LYS A 10 -13.76 -11.61 6.58
C LYS A 10 -14.60 -10.38 6.25
N ASP A 11 -15.16 -9.71 7.27
CA ASP A 11 -15.93 -8.48 7.10
C ASP A 11 -15.10 -7.41 6.36
N LEU A 12 -13.81 -7.29 6.70
CA LEU A 12 -12.87 -6.39 6.02
C LEU A 12 -12.60 -6.83 4.58
N ALA A 13 -12.40 -8.12 4.32
CA ALA A 13 -12.16 -8.63 2.97
C ALA A 13 -13.37 -8.40 2.06
N GLU A 14 -14.57 -8.71 2.55
CA GLU A 14 -15.85 -8.50 1.85
C GLU A 14 -16.07 -7.01 1.52
N ALA A 15 -15.91 -6.13 2.51
CA ALA A 15 -16.05 -4.69 2.30
C ALA A 15 -15.05 -4.14 1.25
N LEU A 16 -13.82 -4.68 1.23
CA LEU A 16 -12.80 -4.29 0.24
C LEU A 16 -13.07 -4.85 -1.17
N GLU A 17 -13.89 -5.90 -1.31
CA GLU A 17 -14.25 -6.54 -2.58
C GLU A 17 -15.50 -5.93 -3.22
N GLU A 18 -16.49 -5.52 -2.43
CA GLU A 18 -17.73 -4.90 -2.93
C GLU A 18 -17.48 -3.59 -3.72
N GLY A 19 -16.32 -2.97 -3.52
CA GLY A 19 -15.94 -1.72 -4.18
C GLY A 19 -16.63 -0.50 -3.54
N GLY A 20 -15.99 0.67 -3.63
CA GLY A 20 -16.55 1.90 -3.04
C GLY A 20 -16.45 1.98 -1.51
N CYS A 21 -15.71 1.08 -0.87
CA CYS A 21 -15.45 1.13 0.57
C CYS A 21 -14.66 2.40 0.95
N ASP A 22 -15.24 3.21 1.84
CA ASP A 22 -14.62 4.43 2.34
C ASP A 22 -13.80 4.21 3.62
N LEU A 23 -13.02 5.24 3.99
CA LEU A 23 -12.15 5.17 5.16
C LEU A 23 -12.93 5.01 6.47
N GLU A 24 -14.14 5.54 6.57
CA GLU A 24 -14.97 5.45 7.77
C GLU A 24 -15.41 4.01 8.01
N THR A 25 -15.90 3.33 6.98
CA THR A 25 -16.28 1.92 7.00
C THR A 25 -15.11 1.04 7.39
N VAL A 26 -13.95 1.24 6.74
CA VAL A 26 -12.70 0.54 7.05
C VAL A 26 -12.31 0.73 8.52
N ARG A 27 -12.37 1.97 9.03
CA ARG A 27 -12.05 2.28 10.43
C ARG A 27 -13.01 1.59 11.41
N ASN A 28 -14.30 1.56 11.09
CA ASN A 28 -15.33 0.92 11.92
C ASN A 28 -15.15 -0.60 12.02
N ILE A 29 -14.64 -1.24 10.97
CA ILE A 29 -14.32 -2.68 10.97
C ILE A 29 -13.01 -2.96 11.72
N ILE A 30 -11.95 -2.19 11.46
CA ILE A 30 -10.61 -2.45 12.04
C ILE A 30 -10.56 -2.12 13.54
N GLN A 31 -11.27 -1.07 13.98
CA GLN A 31 -11.32 -0.63 15.38
C GLN A 31 -9.92 -0.47 16.02
N GLY A 32 -8.95 0.04 15.26
CA GLY A 32 -7.56 0.24 15.72
C GLY A 32 -6.71 -1.03 15.90
N ARG A 33 -7.22 -2.20 15.51
CA ARG A 33 -6.46 -3.47 15.56
C ARG A 33 -5.47 -3.58 14.40
N GLN A 34 -4.52 -4.51 14.53
CA GLN A 34 -3.56 -4.80 13.46
C GLN A 34 -4.26 -5.26 12.17
N LEU A 35 -3.68 -4.83 11.05
CA LEU A 35 -4.11 -5.19 9.70
C LEU A 35 -3.49 -6.51 9.25
N PRO A 36 -4.26 -7.43 8.67
CA PRO A 36 -3.73 -8.59 7.96
C PRO A 36 -2.76 -8.15 6.87
N ALA A 37 -1.69 -8.92 6.66
CA ALA A 37 -0.67 -8.57 5.67
C ALA A 37 -1.25 -8.41 4.26
N ASP A 38 -2.11 -9.35 3.87
CA ASP A 38 -2.67 -9.43 2.52
C ASP A 38 -3.73 -8.34 2.24
N LEU A 39 -4.34 -7.77 3.30
CA LEU A 39 -5.34 -6.71 3.18
C LEU A 39 -4.77 -5.30 3.39
N ARG A 40 -3.55 -5.19 3.96
CA ARG A 40 -2.92 -3.92 4.34
C ARG A 40 -2.80 -2.95 3.18
N ALA A 41 -2.36 -3.43 2.01
CA ALA A 41 -2.19 -2.61 0.83
C ALA A 41 -3.52 -1.98 0.36
N LYS A 42 -4.61 -2.75 0.36
CA LYS A 42 -5.95 -2.26 -0.03
C LYS A 42 -6.44 -1.18 0.94
N VAL A 43 -6.32 -1.42 2.25
CA VAL A 43 -6.69 -0.45 3.30
C VAL A 43 -5.89 0.85 3.17
N TRP A 44 -4.58 0.76 2.95
CA TRP A 44 -3.73 1.95 2.81
C TRP A 44 -4.07 2.75 1.56
N LYS A 45 -4.42 2.10 0.45
CA LYS A 45 -4.86 2.80 -0.76
C LYS A 45 -6.14 3.62 -0.52
N ILE A 46 -7.09 3.10 0.25
CA ILE A 46 -8.30 3.83 0.66
C ILE A 46 -7.93 4.99 1.57
N ALA A 47 -7.12 4.75 2.61
CA ALA A 47 -6.73 5.76 3.59
C ALA A 47 -5.96 6.94 2.97
N LEU A 48 -5.14 6.68 1.96
CA LEU A 48 -4.40 7.71 1.21
C LEU A 48 -5.21 8.34 0.07
N ASN A 49 -6.46 7.90 -0.13
CA ASN A 49 -7.32 8.30 -1.24
C ASN A 49 -6.60 8.15 -2.60
N VAL A 50 -6.01 6.99 -2.85
CA VAL A 50 -5.30 6.66 -4.10
C VAL A 50 -5.90 5.47 -4.86
N VAL A 51 -7.00 4.89 -4.37
CA VAL A 51 -7.74 3.86 -5.11
C VAL A 51 -8.19 4.42 -6.47
N GLY A 52 -7.94 3.66 -7.54
CA GLY A 52 -8.35 4.04 -8.89
C GLY A 52 -7.58 5.22 -9.49
N LYS A 53 -6.59 5.80 -8.80
CA LYS A 53 -5.67 6.77 -9.42
C LYS A 53 -4.79 6.05 -10.43
N GLY A 54 -4.75 6.59 -11.65
CA GLY A 54 -3.93 6.06 -12.73
C GLY A 54 -2.43 6.23 -12.43
N ASP A 55 -1.62 5.48 -13.17
CA ASP A 55 -0.18 5.61 -13.13
C ASP A 55 0.27 6.85 -13.92
N SER A 56 0.72 7.89 -13.20
CA SER A 56 1.20 9.13 -13.82
C SER A 56 2.49 8.93 -14.62
N LEU A 57 3.26 7.87 -14.36
CA LEU A 57 4.48 7.57 -15.09
C LEU A 57 4.22 6.82 -16.38
N ALA A 58 3.03 6.25 -16.59
CA ALA A 58 2.70 5.53 -17.81
C ALA A 58 2.76 6.42 -19.07
N SER A 59 2.60 7.73 -18.92
CA SER A 59 2.74 8.72 -19.99
C SER A 59 4.10 9.43 -20.02
N TRP A 60 5.02 9.11 -19.11
CA TRP A 60 6.33 9.76 -19.05
C TRP A 60 7.34 9.01 -19.94
N ASP A 61 7.97 9.73 -20.86
CA ASP A 61 8.94 9.24 -21.85
C ASP A 61 10.35 9.81 -21.65
N GLY A 62 10.61 10.44 -20.49
CA GLY A 62 11.90 11.05 -20.16
C GLY A 62 12.94 10.06 -19.62
N CYS A 63 14.12 10.59 -19.32
CA CYS A 63 15.17 9.88 -18.59
C CYS A 63 15.40 10.54 -17.22
N LEU A 64 16.06 9.82 -16.30
CA LEU A 64 16.38 10.33 -14.98
C LEU A 64 17.64 11.23 -15.06
N ASP A 65 17.45 12.51 -15.35
CA ASP A 65 18.52 13.45 -15.74
C ASP A 65 18.65 14.67 -14.82
N LEU A 66 18.18 14.57 -13.57
CA LEU A 66 18.33 15.64 -12.59
C LEU A 66 19.82 15.93 -12.29
N PRO A 67 20.21 17.19 -12.03
CA PRO A 67 21.58 17.52 -11.61
C PRO A 67 22.03 16.74 -10.37
N GLU A 68 21.10 16.43 -9.45
CA GLU A 68 21.33 15.69 -8.22
C GLU A 68 21.19 14.16 -8.38
N GLN A 69 21.04 13.64 -9.61
CA GLN A 69 20.74 12.23 -9.86
C GLN A 69 21.72 11.26 -9.19
N ASN A 70 23.01 11.62 -9.11
CA ASN A 70 24.03 10.80 -8.44
C ASN A 70 23.76 10.66 -6.92
N ILE A 71 23.26 11.72 -6.27
CA ILE A 71 22.92 11.70 -4.84
C ILE A 71 21.68 10.82 -4.63
N ILE A 72 20.64 11.04 -5.43
CA ILE A 72 19.39 10.25 -5.39
C ILE A 72 19.70 8.76 -5.58
N HIS A 73 20.54 8.42 -6.56
CA HIS A 73 20.91 7.03 -6.84
C HIS A 73 21.62 6.37 -5.65
N LYS A 74 22.59 7.08 -5.06
CA LYS A 74 23.34 6.59 -3.90
C LYS A 74 22.40 6.33 -2.71
N ASP A 75 21.53 7.28 -2.39
CA ASP A 75 20.62 7.17 -1.25
C ASP A 75 19.61 6.01 -1.43
N CYS A 76 19.12 5.79 -2.66
CA CYS A 76 18.29 4.64 -2.99
C CYS A 76 19.03 3.31 -2.81
N GLN A 77 20.29 3.22 -3.24
CA GLN A 77 21.11 2.02 -3.05
C GLN A 77 21.38 1.74 -1.55
N GLU A 78 21.68 2.77 -0.77
CA GLU A 78 21.88 2.65 0.68
C GLU A 78 20.59 2.19 1.38
N LEU A 79 19.43 2.68 0.96
CA LEU A 79 18.15 2.24 1.49
C LEU A 79 17.92 0.74 1.23
N ILE A 80 18.11 0.28 -0.01
CA ILE A 80 17.95 -1.14 -0.36
C ILE A 80 18.95 -2.00 0.43
N GLY A 81 20.21 -1.56 0.55
CA GLY A 81 21.25 -2.25 1.29
C GLY A 81 20.90 -2.52 2.76
N LYS A 82 20.14 -1.62 3.40
CA LYS A 82 19.65 -1.80 4.77
C LYS A 82 18.62 -2.93 4.92
N PHE A 83 17.91 -3.27 3.84
CA PHE A 83 16.87 -4.30 3.84
C PHE A 83 17.33 -5.62 3.21
N SER A 84 18.46 -5.64 2.48
CA SER A 84 18.99 -6.85 1.82
C SER A 84 19.76 -7.80 2.75
N CYS A 85 20.04 -7.40 3.99
CA CYS A 85 20.74 -8.20 4.99
C CYS A 85 19.81 -8.78 6.08
N ILE A 86 18.49 -8.75 5.85
CA ILE A 86 17.43 -9.33 6.69
C ILE A 86 16.83 -10.51 5.92
#